data_AF-A0A0E4H1M7-F1
#
_entry.id   AF-A0A0E4H1M7-F1
#
_cell.length_a   1.000
_cell.length_b   1.000
_cell.length_c   1.000
_cell.angle_alpha   90.00
_cell.angle_beta   90.00
_cell.angle_gamma   90.00
#
_symmetry.space_group_name_H-M   'P 1'
#
loop_
_entity.id
_entity.type
_entity.pdbx_description
1 polymer ?
#
loop_
_entity_poly.entity_id
_entity_poly.type
_entity_poly.pdbx_seq_one_letter_code
_entity_poly.pdbx_strand_id
1 'polypeptide(L)'
;MLRVLIVSVVFSGIASGPSYIALTSGSPANIDISFSFATYECGNQSPIRIVGEDSTITLTGSCGEVDVSGAANTVNLQTVAAILATGTGNHITWEKGPAGGIPQIRNPGRSNDIRGPGGIQIS
;
A
#
# COMPACT_ATOMS: atom_id res chain seq x y z
N MET A 1 55.85 10.31 30.62
CA MET A 1 55.09 9.22 29.96
C MET A 1 53.63 9.39 30.34
N LEU A 2 52.79 9.90 29.45
CA LEU A 2 51.34 10.03 29.68
C LEU A 2 50.64 9.74 28.35
N ARG A 3 50.06 8.55 28.23
CA ARG A 3 49.27 8.10 27.08
C ARG A 3 47.81 8.48 27.34
N VAL A 4 47.31 9.49 26.63
CA VAL A 4 45.88 9.82 26.63
C VAL A 4 45.22 8.98 25.54
N LEU A 5 44.40 8.00 25.94
CA LEU A 5 43.51 7.27 25.03
C LEU A 5 42.33 8.18 24.67
N ILE A 6 42.13 8.45 23.38
CA ILE A 6 40.91 9.03 22.85
C ILE A 6 39.82 7.94 22.92
N VAL A 7 38.87 8.10 23.84
CA VAL A 7 37.63 7.32 23.84
C VAL A 7 36.69 7.98 22.85
N SER A 8 36.65 7.45 21.63
CA SER A 8 35.66 7.84 20.63
C SER A 8 34.28 7.33 21.08
N VAL A 9 33.45 8.22 21.62
CA VAL A 9 32.03 7.94 21.87
C VAL A 9 31.34 7.89 20.52
N VAL A 10 31.12 6.69 20.00
CA VAL A 10 30.26 6.49 18.82
C VAL A 10 28.82 6.66 19.30
N PHE A 11 28.22 7.82 19.02
CA PHE A 11 26.78 8.00 19.14
C PHE A 11 26.11 7.14 18.06
N SER A 12 25.65 5.95 18.45
CA SER A 12 24.79 5.11 17.63
C SER A 12 23.45 5.82 17.44
N GLY A 13 23.29 6.51 16.31
CA GLY A 13 21.99 7.01 15.88
C GLY A 13 21.04 5.84 15.67
N ILE A 14 19.92 5.82 16.38
CA ILE A 14 18.79 4.94 16.05
C ILE A 14 18.16 5.47 14.76
N ALA A 15 18.53 4.88 13.63
CA ALA A 15 17.78 5.05 12.40
C ALA A 15 16.43 4.34 12.61
N SER A 16 15.37 5.12 12.87
CA SER A 16 14.00 4.64 12.81
C SER A 16 13.68 4.24 11.37
N GLY A 17 13.97 3.00 11.03
CA GLY A 17 13.58 2.40 9.75
C GLY A 17 12.05 2.33 9.65
N PRO A 18 11.49 2.32 8.42
CA PRO A 18 10.07 2.13 8.24
C PRO A 18 9.64 0.80 8.89
N SER A 19 8.49 0.83 9.57
CA SER A 19 7.93 -0.34 10.23
C SER A 19 7.45 -1.34 9.18
N TYR A 20 8.25 -2.38 8.93
CA TYR A 20 7.82 -3.49 8.08
C TYR A 20 6.95 -4.44 8.92
N ILE A 21 5.65 -4.48 8.64
CA ILE A 21 4.77 -5.51 9.20
C ILE A 21 5.14 -6.82 8.49
N ALA A 22 5.81 -7.72 9.20
CA ALA A 22 6.09 -9.07 8.71
C ALA A 22 4.80 -9.91 8.74
N LEU A 23 4.07 -9.95 7.63
CA LEU A 23 2.90 -10.80 7.48
C LEU A 23 3.34 -12.23 7.14
N THR A 24 3.05 -13.15 8.06
CA THR A 24 3.21 -14.60 7.86
C THR A 24 2.32 -15.07 6.70
N SER A 25 2.92 -15.83 5.79
CA SER A 25 2.31 -16.31 4.55
C SER A 25 1.15 -17.28 4.85
N GLY A 26 -0.07 -16.77 4.86
CA GLY A 26 -1.28 -17.59 4.94
C GLY A 26 -2.57 -16.81 5.11
N SER A 27 -2.53 -15.62 5.70
CA SER A 27 -3.69 -14.74 5.83
C SER A 27 -3.63 -13.58 4.83
N PRO A 28 -4.78 -13.12 4.30
CA PRO A 28 -4.86 -11.86 3.57
C PRO A 28 -4.16 -10.75 4.37
N ALA A 29 -3.34 -9.95 3.69
CA ALA A 29 -2.79 -8.75 4.32
C ALA A 29 -3.97 -7.82 4.66
N ASN A 30 -4.02 -7.33 5.90
CA ASN A 30 -5.06 -6.38 6.32
C ASN A 30 -4.40 -5.08 6.77
N ILE A 31 -4.72 -4.01 6.05
CA ILE A 31 -4.28 -2.65 6.33
C ILE A 31 -5.48 -1.93 6.92
N ASP A 32 -5.51 -1.91 8.25
CA ASP A 32 -6.51 -1.21 9.05
C ASP A 32 -5.86 0.02 9.68
N ILE A 33 -5.96 1.14 8.98
CA ILE A 33 -5.45 2.44 9.39
C ILE A 33 -6.47 3.51 9.05
N SER A 34 -6.59 4.54 9.90
CA SER A 34 -7.44 5.69 9.65
C SER A 34 -6.69 6.98 9.90
N PHE A 35 -7.01 8.03 9.14
CA PHE A 35 -6.40 9.37 9.26
C PHE A 35 -4.87 9.34 9.23
N SER A 36 -4.29 8.44 8.43
CA SER A 36 -2.86 8.15 8.47
C SER A 36 -2.28 7.85 7.08
N PHE A 37 -1.00 7.50 7.05
CA PHE A 37 -0.30 7.07 5.85
C PHE A 37 0.44 5.75 6.08
N ALA A 38 0.48 4.90 5.06
CA ALA A 38 1.25 3.67 5.10
C ALA A 38 1.84 3.33 3.74
N THR A 39 2.99 2.66 3.77
CA THR A 39 3.58 2.01 2.59
C THR A 39 3.67 0.52 2.86
N TYR A 40 3.23 -0.29 1.91
CA TYR A 40 3.21 -1.74 2.03
C TYR A 40 3.72 -2.42 0.77
N GLU A 41 4.77 -3.25 0.92
CA GLU A 41 5.33 -4.07 -0.15
C GLU A 41 4.49 -5.33 -0.32
N CYS A 42 3.84 -5.47 -1.48
CA CYS A 42 2.87 -6.53 -1.70
C CYS A 42 3.47 -7.94 -1.78
N GLY A 43 4.70 -8.11 -2.27
CA GLY A 43 5.35 -9.42 -2.35
C GLY A 43 4.55 -10.52 -3.08
N ASN A 44 3.69 -10.16 -4.05
CA ASN A 44 2.72 -11.05 -4.72
C ASN A 44 1.59 -11.59 -3.82
N GLN A 45 1.37 -10.99 -2.65
CA GLN A 45 0.26 -11.36 -1.77
C GLN A 45 -1.09 -11.02 -2.40
N SER A 46 -2.08 -11.85 -2.07
CA SER A 46 -3.44 -11.74 -2.55
C SER A 46 -4.40 -12.50 -1.62
N PRO A 47 -5.54 -11.92 -1.22
CA PRO A 47 -5.90 -10.52 -1.36
C PRO A 47 -5.22 -9.62 -0.31
N ILE A 48 -5.12 -8.32 -0.60
CA ILE A 48 -4.77 -7.26 0.35
C ILE A 48 -6.03 -6.45 0.61
N ARG A 49 -6.39 -6.27 1.88
CA ARG A 49 -7.62 -5.60 2.28
C ARG A 49 -7.36 -4.28 2.99
N ILE A 50 -7.99 -3.22 2.52
CA ILE A 50 -7.95 -1.86 3.08
C ILE A 50 -9.34 -1.54 3.62
N VAL A 51 -9.47 -1.28 4.92
CA VAL A 51 -10.79 -1.18 5.61
C VAL A 51 -11.00 0.17 6.33
N GLY A 52 -9.93 0.90 6.68
CA GLY A 52 -10.04 2.16 7.41
C GLY A 52 -10.47 3.37 6.55
N GLU A 53 -10.27 4.58 7.06
CA GLU A 53 -10.78 5.79 6.42
C GLU A 53 -9.78 6.94 6.30
N ASP A 54 -10.03 7.82 5.33
CA ASP A 54 -9.31 9.10 5.11
C ASP A 54 -7.79 8.95 5.24
N SER A 55 -7.26 7.88 4.62
CA SER A 55 -5.85 7.52 4.71
C SER A 55 -5.19 7.47 3.34
N THR A 56 -3.87 7.66 3.32
CA THR A 56 -3.05 7.53 2.11
C THR A 56 -2.21 6.25 2.17
N ILE A 57 -2.54 5.27 1.33
CA ILE A 57 -1.88 3.98 1.28
C ILE A 57 -1.10 3.86 -0.03
N THR A 58 0.19 3.55 0.06
CA THR A 58 1.04 3.24 -1.10
C THR A 58 1.38 1.76 -1.10
N LEU A 59 0.97 1.06 -2.15
CA LEU A 59 1.21 -0.35 -2.37
C LEU A 59 2.25 -0.53 -3.47
N THR A 60 3.38 -1.11 -3.08
CA THR A 60 4.57 -1.27 -3.93
C THR A 60 4.80 -2.72 -4.33
N GLY A 61 5.57 -2.90 -5.40
CA GLY A 61 5.77 -4.21 -6.01
C GLY A 61 4.53 -4.72 -6.75
N SER A 62 4.40 -6.05 -6.85
CA SER A 62 3.28 -6.73 -7.50
C SER A 62 2.28 -7.22 -6.46
N CYS A 63 1.06 -6.71 -6.54
CA CYS A 63 -0.07 -7.11 -5.71
C CYS A 63 -1.00 -8.00 -6.54
N GLY A 64 -1.61 -9.01 -5.94
CA GLY A 64 -2.64 -9.80 -6.61
C GLY A 64 -3.96 -9.01 -6.67
N GLU A 65 -4.90 -9.37 -5.81
CA GLU A 65 -6.14 -8.63 -5.61
C GLU A 65 -5.99 -7.61 -4.46
N VAL A 66 -6.52 -6.40 -4.67
CA VAL A 66 -6.65 -5.39 -3.63
C VAL A 66 -8.13 -5.05 -3.44
N ASP A 67 -8.66 -5.37 -2.25
CA ASP A 67 -10.01 -5.00 -1.80
C ASP A 67 -9.96 -3.70 -1.01
N VAL A 68 -10.48 -2.64 -1.61
CA VAL A 68 -10.62 -1.32 -0.97
C VAL A 68 -12.05 -1.19 -0.46
N SER A 69 -12.24 -1.59 0.79
CA SER A 69 -13.54 -1.64 1.48
C SER A 69 -13.81 -0.45 2.40
N GLY A 70 -12.76 0.33 2.72
CA GLY A 70 -12.84 1.53 3.54
C GLY A 70 -13.49 2.75 2.86
N ALA A 71 -13.35 3.92 3.48
CA ALA A 71 -13.96 5.16 3.02
C ALA A 71 -12.96 6.30 2.79
N ALA A 72 -13.15 7.09 1.74
CA ALA A 72 -12.35 8.29 1.45
C ALA A 72 -10.82 8.08 1.42
N ASN A 73 -10.36 6.86 1.14
CA ASN A 73 -8.93 6.58 1.10
C ASN A 73 -8.31 7.01 -0.23
N THR A 74 -7.06 7.44 -0.20
CA THR A 74 -6.19 7.54 -1.37
C THR A 74 -5.29 6.32 -1.43
N VAL A 75 -5.43 5.49 -2.47
CA VAL A 75 -4.67 4.24 -2.63
C VAL A 75 -3.86 4.31 -3.92
N ASN A 76 -2.54 4.20 -3.82
CA ASN A 76 -1.62 4.23 -4.95
C ASN A 76 -1.01 2.84 -5.15
N LEU A 77 -1.24 2.22 -6.30
CA LEU A 77 -0.81 0.86 -6.65
C LEU A 77 0.27 0.91 -7.72
N GLN A 78 1.42 0.28 -7.51
CA GLN A 78 2.39 0.11 -8.58
C GLN A 78 1.91 -0.93 -9.60
N THR A 79 1.97 -2.21 -9.25
CA THR A 79 1.48 -3.30 -10.10
C THR A 79 0.39 -4.09 -9.39
N VAL A 80 -0.75 -4.28 -10.04
CA VAL A 80 -1.90 -4.97 -9.43
C VAL A 80 -2.58 -5.88 -10.45
N ALA A 81 -3.04 -7.06 -10.03
CA ALA A 81 -3.77 -7.97 -10.92
C ALA A 81 -5.28 -7.67 -10.93
N ALA A 82 -5.85 -7.38 -9.77
CA ALA A 82 -7.26 -7.06 -9.61
C ALA A 82 -7.51 -5.97 -8.56
N ILE A 83 -8.46 -5.09 -8.86
CA ILE A 83 -8.93 -4.05 -7.95
C ILE A 83 -10.42 -4.29 -7.70
N LEU A 84 -10.77 -4.48 -6.43
CA LEU A 84 -12.15 -4.57 -5.97
C LEU A 84 -12.44 -3.38 -5.06
N ALA A 85 -13.23 -2.43 -5.52
CA ALA A 85 -13.60 -1.25 -4.75
C ALA A 85 -15.00 -1.43 -4.15
N THR A 86 -15.09 -2.07 -2.99
CA THR A 86 -16.36 -2.27 -2.25
C THR A 86 -16.75 -1.07 -1.38
N GLY A 87 -15.78 -0.23 -1.03
CA GLY A 87 -15.95 0.92 -0.16
C GLY A 87 -16.62 2.13 -0.82
N THR A 88 -16.48 3.30 -0.18
CA THR A 88 -17.10 4.55 -0.66
C THR A 88 -16.12 5.71 -0.75
N GLY A 89 -16.16 6.46 -1.86
CA GLY A 89 -15.40 7.70 -2.00
C GLY A 89 -13.89 7.52 -2.09
N ASN A 90 -13.40 6.32 -2.41
CA ASN A 90 -11.96 6.08 -2.48
C ASN A 90 -11.37 6.58 -3.80
N HIS A 91 -10.18 7.17 -3.74
CA HIS A 91 -9.37 7.55 -4.90
C HIS A 91 -8.28 6.51 -5.10
N ILE A 92 -8.40 5.69 -6.15
CA ILE A 92 -7.51 4.56 -6.39
C ILE A 92 -6.75 4.81 -7.68
N THR A 93 -5.42 4.88 -7.62
CA THR A 93 -4.55 4.98 -8.79
C THR A 93 -3.72 3.71 -8.96
N TRP A 94 -3.45 3.32 -10.20
CA TRP A 94 -2.56 2.21 -10.51
C TRP A 94 -1.64 2.50 -11.70
N GLU A 95 -0.41 1.95 -11.68
CA GLU A 95 0.56 2.16 -12.77
C GLU A 95 0.51 1.04 -13.81
N LYS A 96 0.45 -0.24 -13.41
CA LYS A 96 0.48 -1.39 -14.34
C LYS A 96 -0.41 -2.55 -13.89
N GLY A 97 -1.04 -3.22 -14.86
CA GLY A 97 -1.67 -4.52 -14.69
C GLY A 97 -0.73 -5.69 -15.04
N PRO A 98 -1.22 -6.95 -14.97
CA PRO A 98 -0.46 -8.13 -15.36
C PRO A 98 0.04 -8.03 -16.80
N ALA A 99 1.29 -8.43 -17.04
CA ALA A 99 1.96 -8.32 -18.34
C ALA A 99 1.95 -6.90 -18.96
N GLY A 100 1.79 -5.85 -18.15
CA GLY A 100 1.72 -4.46 -18.59
C GLY A 100 0.34 -4.05 -19.14
N GLY A 101 -0.67 -4.89 -18.99
CA GLY A 101 -2.05 -4.60 -19.40
C GLY A 101 -2.85 -3.80 -18.37
N ILE A 102 -4.17 -3.84 -18.52
CA ILE A 102 -5.13 -3.26 -17.58
C ILE A 102 -5.50 -4.34 -16.54
N PRO A 103 -5.51 -4.03 -15.23
CA PRO A 103 -5.97 -4.97 -14.20
C PRO A 103 -7.46 -5.28 -14.36
N GLN A 104 -7.92 -6.36 -13.73
CA GLN A 104 -9.36 -6.59 -13.58
C GLN A 104 -9.91 -5.59 -12.57
N ILE A 105 -10.87 -4.76 -12.97
CA ILE A 105 -11.48 -3.76 -12.10
C ILE A 105 -12.92 -4.17 -11.83
N ARG A 106 -13.36 -4.03 -10.58
CA ARG A 106 -14.76 -4.14 -10.17
C ARG A 106 -15.05 -3.05 -9.14
N ASN A 107 -16.04 -2.22 -9.41
CA ASN A 107 -16.42 -1.13 -8.50
C ASN A 107 -17.88 -1.25 -8.03
N PRO A 108 -18.22 -2.26 -7.20
CA PRO A 108 -19.56 -2.39 -6.63
C PRO A 108 -19.88 -1.33 -5.56
N GLY A 109 -18.86 -0.60 -5.07
CA GLY A 109 -19.00 0.48 -4.11
C GLY A 109 -19.61 1.76 -4.70
N ARG A 110 -19.52 2.86 -3.94
CA ARG A 110 -20.14 4.15 -4.33
C ARG A 110 -19.10 5.25 -4.43
N SER A 111 -19.20 6.08 -5.46
CA SER A 111 -18.36 7.27 -5.63
C SER A 111 -16.84 7.00 -5.57
N ASN A 112 -16.40 5.77 -5.87
CA ASN A 112 -14.97 5.49 -6.00
C ASN A 112 -14.47 5.99 -7.36
N ASP A 113 -13.26 6.49 -7.37
CA ASP A 113 -12.60 7.11 -8.50
C ASP A 113 -11.31 6.33 -8.81
N ILE A 114 -11.37 5.48 -9.83
CA ILE A 114 -10.30 4.55 -10.18
C ILE A 114 -9.61 5.04 -11.44
N ARG A 115 -8.30 5.30 -11.39
CA ARG A 115 -7.50 5.81 -12.52
C ARG A 115 -6.28 4.95 -12.80
N GLY A 116 -6.10 4.62 -14.07
CA GLY A 116 -4.86 4.02 -14.60
C GLY A 116 -4.06 5.02 -15.44
N PRO A 117 -3.00 4.56 -16.12
CA PRO A 117 -2.20 5.39 -17.02
C PRO A 117 -3.00 5.97 -18.19
N GLY A 118 -4.09 5.30 -18.59
CA GLY A 118 -5.00 5.74 -19.65
C GLY A 118 -6.12 6.68 -19.19
N GLY A 119 -6.12 7.13 -17.92
CA GLY A 119 -7.17 7.98 -17.35
C GLY A 119 -8.17 7.21 -16.49
N ILE A 120 -9.42 7.69 -16.44
CA ILE A 120 -10.48 7.14 -15.56
C ILE A 120 -10.92 5.75 -16.06
N GLN A 121 -10.99 4.77 -15.16
CA GLN A 121 -11.31 3.36 -15.41
C GLN A 121 -12.35 2.88 -14.39
N ILE A 122 -13.57 3.39 -14.50
CA ILE A 122 -14.72 2.93 -13.69
C ILE A 122 -15.43 1.81 -14.44
N SER A 123 -15.49 0.61 -13.83
CA SER A 123 -16.22 -0.56 -14.35
C SER A 123 -17.26 -1.07 -13.36
#